data_AF-A0A1H5BZT2-F1
#
_entry.id   AF-A0A1H5BZT2-F1
#
_cell.length_a   1.000
_cell.length_b   1.000
_cell.length_c   1.000
_cell.angle_alpha   90.00
_cell.angle_beta   90.00
_cell.angle_gamma   90.00
#
_symmetry.space_group_name_H-M   'P 1'
#
loop_
_entity.id
_entity.type
_entity.pdbx_description
1 polymer ?
#
loop_
_entity_poly.entity_id
_entity_poly.type
_entity_poly.pdbx_seq_one_letter_code
_entity_poly.pdbx_strand_id
1 'polypeptide(L)'
;MTSMDLQGIGAVSAAAVALISVPASMLVGHWQMKAALRTAEAANQAGLAQAESAYHAALDAVSAQADAALLQWRRGIQREAYASFLLAANRAKELGERFVLDNEADLPPEAIRAGKSAIGDAITALKETQTIIELEGPDEVAIPAVSMTDATETMTYYLSKQAIYARAWGKLDRIGNSQSSSVRATAVGLMQALADLNRCGSASSSEQHGEAVRAAEQSCREARSALPPDALDDEEFSCLLDGWRTHPPTSSSSYIDADRRFSEAEARFVRAARIQLQSPVSS
;
A
#
# COMPACT_ATOMS: atom_id res chain seq x y z
N MET A 1 -27.76 -122.63 3.96
CA MET A 1 -27.20 -122.07 5.22
C MET A 1 -25.81 -121.57 4.87
N THR A 2 -25.65 -120.26 4.59
CA THR A 2 -25.33 -119.22 5.60
C THR A 2 -24.07 -119.62 6.38
N SER A 3 -22.98 -118.88 6.45
CA SER A 3 -22.66 -117.49 6.13
C SER A 3 -21.24 -117.25 6.67
N MET A 4 -20.54 -116.25 6.13
CA MET A 4 -19.35 -115.57 6.68
C MET A 4 -18.01 -116.33 6.68
N ASP A 5 -17.06 -115.87 5.87
CA ASP A 5 -15.84 -115.24 6.39
C ASP A 5 -15.11 -114.42 5.29
N LEU A 6 -15.42 -113.12 5.18
CA LEU A 6 -14.74 -112.16 4.29
C LEU A 6 -14.49 -110.82 5.03
N GLN A 7 -14.35 -110.87 6.35
CA GLN A 7 -14.15 -109.69 7.20
C GLN A 7 -12.66 -109.32 7.43
N GLY A 8 -11.70 -110.16 7.00
CA GLY A 8 -10.28 -110.00 7.32
C GLY A 8 -9.43 -109.14 6.36
N ILE A 9 -9.85 -108.95 5.10
CA ILE A 9 -8.99 -108.30 4.08
C ILE A 9 -9.31 -106.80 3.89
N GLY A 10 -10.48 -106.34 4.34
CA GLY A 10 -10.85 -104.92 4.32
C GLY A 10 -10.20 -104.07 5.43
N ALA A 11 -9.86 -104.68 6.58
CA ALA A 11 -9.34 -103.96 7.73
C ALA A 11 -7.83 -103.64 7.63
N VAL A 12 -7.04 -104.50 6.99
CA VAL A 12 -5.58 -104.32 6.86
C VAL A 12 -5.23 -103.32 5.75
N SER A 13 -6.06 -103.20 4.70
CA SER A 13 -5.89 -102.17 3.67
C SER A 13 -6.31 -100.78 4.15
N ALA A 14 -7.37 -100.68 4.96
CA ALA A 14 -7.80 -99.41 5.58
C ALA A 14 -6.77 -98.88 6.60
N ALA A 15 -6.15 -99.75 7.41
CA ALA A 15 -5.13 -99.37 8.38
C ALA A 15 -3.80 -98.93 7.74
N ALA A 16 -3.39 -99.56 6.63
CA ALA A 16 -2.17 -99.18 5.90
C ALA A 16 -2.30 -97.84 5.15
N VAL A 17 -3.50 -97.53 4.61
CA VAL A 17 -3.78 -96.23 4.00
C VAL A 17 -3.89 -95.12 5.06
N ALA A 18 -4.42 -95.44 6.25
CA ALA A 18 -4.47 -94.50 7.39
C ALA A 18 -3.07 -94.17 7.96
N LEU A 19 -2.15 -95.15 8.02
CA LEU A 19 -0.79 -94.95 8.55
C LEU A 19 0.12 -94.12 7.63
N ILE A 20 -0.15 -94.07 6.33
CA ILE A 20 0.60 -93.26 5.36
C ILE A 20 -0.05 -91.89 5.11
N SER A 21 -1.37 -91.78 5.24
CA SER A 21 -2.10 -90.52 5.02
C SER A 21 -1.98 -89.51 6.17
N VAL A 22 -1.79 -89.96 7.41
CA VAL A 22 -1.61 -89.07 8.58
C VAL A 22 -0.27 -88.29 8.56
N PRO A 23 0.89 -88.91 8.28
CA PRO A 23 2.15 -88.17 8.17
C PRO A 23 2.20 -87.25 6.94
N ALA A 24 1.62 -87.69 5.81
CA ALA A 24 1.60 -86.90 4.58
C ALA A 24 0.75 -85.63 4.71
N SER A 25 -0.40 -85.70 5.40
CA SER A 25 -1.26 -84.54 5.65
C SER A 25 -0.65 -83.55 6.64
N MET A 26 0.08 -84.01 7.67
CA MET A 26 0.83 -83.12 8.57
C MET A 26 1.97 -82.38 7.87
N LEU A 27 2.69 -83.04 6.95
CA LEU A 27 3.75 -82.42 6.17
C LEU A 27 3.20 -81.33 5.23
N VAL A 28 2.11 -81.63 4.51
CA VAL A 28 1.43 -80.62 3.66
C VAL A 28 0.93 -79.45 4.51
N GLY A 29 0.36 -79.71 5.69
CA GLY A 29 -0.07 -78.68 6.63
C GLY A 29 1.08 -77.80 7.14
N HIS A 30 2.25 -78.38 7.42
CA HIS A 30 3.43 -77.62 7.87
C HIS A 30 4.00 -76.70 6.78
N TRP A 31 4.05 -77.17 5.53
CA TRP A 31 4.46 -76.33 4.40
C TRP A 31 3.44 -75.24 4.07
N GLN A 32 2.14 -75.55 4.16
CA GLN A 32 1.07 -74.54 4.01
C GLN A 32 1.12 -73.49 5.12
N MET A 33 1.36 -73.87 6.36
CA MET A 33 1.49 -72.92 7.48
C MET A 33 2.73 -72.04 7.34
N LYS A 34 3.87 -72.60 6.89
CA LYS A 34 5.09 -71.82 6.63
C LYS A 34 4.94 -70.88 5.44
N ALA A 35 4.20 -71.30 4.40
CA ALA A 35 3.84 -70.43 3.28
C ALA A 35 2.89 -69.31 3.74
N ALA A 36 1.87 -69.64 4.56
CA ALA A 36 0.92 -68.68 5.12
C ALA A 36 1.60 -67.61 5.99
N LEU A 37 2.57 -68.01 6.85
CA LEU A 37 3.34 -67.07 7.66
C LEU A 37 4.20 -66.13 6.81
N ARG A 38 4.89 -66.65 5.78
CA ARG A 38 5.68 -65.82 4.86
C ARG A 38 4.81 -64.86 4.05
N THR A 39 3.64 -65.29 3.60
CA THR A 39 2.68 -64.41 2.93
C THR A 39 2.11 -63.36 3.87
N ALA A 40 1.87 -63.70 5.15
CA ALA A 40 1.40 -62.77 6.16
C ALA A 40 2.47 -61.72 6.52
N GLU A 41 3.73 -62.13 6.66
CA GLU A 41 4.87 -61.21 6.88
C GLU A 41 5.07 -60.26 5.70
N ALA A 42 5.02 -60.77 4.47
CA ALA A 42 5.13 -59.95 3.27
C ALA A 42 3.95 -58.97 3.11
N ALA A 43 2.73 -59.41 3.43
CA ALA A 43 1.54 -58.55 3.43
C ALA A 43 1.62 -57.47 4.52
N ASN A 44 2.16 -57.80 5.70
CA ASN A 44 2.36 -56.85 6.79
C ASN A 44 3.40 -55.78 6.40
N GLN A 45 4.53 -56.18 5.83
CA GLN A 45 5.55 -55.25 5.34
C GLN A 45 5.02 -54.35 4.21
N ALA A 46 4.28 -54.91 3.25
CA ALA A 46 3.63 -54.14 2.20
C ALA A 46 2.58 -53.16 2.76
N GLY A 47 1.81 -53.58 3.77
CA GLY A 47 0.84 -52.73 4.47
C GLY A 47 1.49 -51.57 5.22
N LEU A 48 2.61 -51.81 5.90
CA LEU A 48 3.38 -50.76 6.56
C LEU A 48 3.96 -49.75 5.56
N ALA A 49 4.56 -50.23 4.46
CA ALA A 49 5.06 -49.35 3.41
C ALA A 49 3.94 -48.53 2.74
N GLN A 50 2.76 -49.14 2.55
CA GLN A 50 1.59 -48.43 2.04
C GLN A 50 1.08 -47.37 3.04
N ALA A 51 1.06 -47.68 4.34
CA ALA A 51 0.67 -46.72 5.36
C ALA A 51 1.65 -45.55 5.47
N GLU A 52 2.95 -45.81 5.41
CA GLU A 52 4.01 -44.79 5.44
C GLU A 52 3.92 -43.88 4.20
N SER A 53 3.78 -44.45 3.00
CA SER A 53 3.60 -43.66 1.78
C SER A 53 2.30 -42.84 1.77
N ALA A 54 1.19 -43.39 2.27
CA ALA A 54 -0.06 -42.65 2.42
C ALA A 54 0.07 -41.51 3.45
N TYR A 55 0.82 -41.73 4.53
CA TYR A 55 1.10 -40.71 5.54
C TYR A 55 1.95 -39.57 4.96
N HIS A 56 3.01 -39.88 4.22
CA HIS A 56 3.83 -38.87 3.55
C HIS A 56 3.02 -38.09 2.51
N ALA A 57 2.24 -38.78 1.67
CA ALA A 57 1.38 -38.12 0.69
C ALA A 57 0.35 -37.19 1.37
N ALA A 58 -0.19 -37.58 2.53
CA ALA A 58 -1.10 -36.73 3.30
C ALA A 58 -0.37 -35.50 3.89
N LEU A 59 0.85 -35.67 4.41
CA LEU A 59 1.66 -34.55 4.90
C LEU A 59 2.03 -33.57 3.79
N ASP A 60 2.41 -34.07 2.62
CA ASP A 60 2.73 -33.26 1.45
C ASP A 60 1.49 -32.49 0.97
N ALA A 61 0.33 -33.15 0.95
CA ALA A 61 -0.94 -32.52 0.60
C ALA A 61 -1.33 -31.41 1.59
N VAL A 62 -1.17 -31.64 2.89
CA VAL A 62 -1.44 -30.63 3.94
C VAL A 62 -0.46 -29.46 3.82
N SER A 63 0.82 -29.73 3.57
CA SER A 63 1.84 -28.69 3.41
C SER A 63 1.54 -27.82 2.18
N ALA A 64 1.26 -28.44 1.03
CA ALA A 64 0.86 -27.73 -0.18
C ALA A 64 -0.43 -26.92 0.02
N GLN A 65 -1.39 -27.44 0.79
CA GLN A 65 -2.63 -26.72 1.11
C GLN A 65 -2.35 -25.51 2.02
N ALA A 66 -1.49 -25.65 3.02
CA ALA A 66 -1.11 -24.56 3.92
C ALA A 66 -0.37 -23.44 3.16
N ASP A 67 0.56 -23.80 2.28
CA ASP A 67 1.28 -22.85 1.43
C ASP A 67 0.34 -22.11 0.47
N ALA A 68 -0.58 -22.84 -0.18
CA ALA A 68 -1.59 -22.24 -1.05
C ALA A 68 -2.50 -21.25 -0.30
N ALA A 69 -2.92 -21.61 0.93
CA ALA A 69 -3.73 -20.75 1.77
C ALA A 69 -2.97 -19.49 2.21
N LEU A 70 -1.69 -19.61 2.60
CA LEU A 70 -0.84 -18.49 2.96
C LEU A 70 -0.67 -17.51 1.78
N LEU A 71 -0.43 -18.03 0.58
CA LEU A 71 -0.30 -17.23 -0.64
C LEU A 71 -1.61 -16.53 -1.02
N GLN A 72 -2.76 -17.16 -0.80
CA GLN A 72 -4.05 -16.53 -1.00
C GLN A 72 -4.29 -15.40 0.02
N TRP A 73 -3.97 -15.63 1.29
CA TRP A 73 -4.10 -14.62 2.35
C TRP A 73 -3.20 -13.41 2.08
N ARG A 74 -1.93 -13.62 1.73
CA ARG A 74 -0.99 -12.55 1.41
C ARG A 74 -1.46 -11.71 0.22
N ARG A 75 -1.99 -12.33 -0.84
CA ARG A 75 -2.58 -11.60 -1.97
C ARG A 75 -3.82 -10.79 -1.58
N GLY A 76 -4.60 -11.27 -0.61
CA GLY A 76 -5.72 -10.52 -0.03
C GLY A 76 -5.24 -9.22 0.61
N ILE A 77 -4.25 -9.31 1.49
CA ILE A 77 -3.64 -8.15 2.17
C ILE A 77 -3.04 -7.18 1.16
N GLN A 78 -2.25 -7.67 0.21
CA GLN A 78 -1.64 -6.84 -0.83
C GLN A 78 -2.69 -6.07 -1.63
N ARG A 79 -3.78 -6.73 -2.04
CA ARG A 79 -4.86 -6.07 -2.79
C ARG A 79 -5.52 -4.95 -1.97
N GLU A 80 -5.80 -5.22 -0.71
CA GLU A 80 -6.43 -4.24 0.19
C GLU A 80 -5.49 -3.05 0.46
N ALA A 81 -4.21 -3.32 0.72
CA ALA A 81 -3.20 -2.29 0.93
C ALA A 81 -3.03 -1.40 -0.32
N TYR A 82 -2.94 -2.00 -1.52
CA TYR A 82 -2.79 -1.24 -2.77
C TYR A 82 -4.01 -0.36 -3.06
N ALA A 83 -5.21 -0.87 -2.83
CA ALA A 83 -6.44 -0.09 -3.01
C ALA A 83 -6.51 1.07 -2.00
N SER A 84 -6.22 0.79 -0.72
CA SER A 84 -6.25 1.79 0.36
C SER A 84 -5.22 2.89 0.13
N PHE A 85 -4.02 2.54 -0.33
CA PHE A 85 -2.97 3.48 -0.69
C PHE A 85 -3.39 4.44 -1.81
N LEU A 86 -3.94 3.92 -2.91
CA LEU A 86 -4.44 4.75 -4.01
C LEU A 86 -5.56 5.69 -3.57
N LEU A 87 -6.47 5.21 -2.71
CA LEU A 87 -7.54 6.02 -2.16
C LEU A 87 -6.99 7.13 -1.25
N ALA A 88 -6.04 6.81 -0.37
CA ALA A 88 -5.42 7.79 0.52
C ALA A 88 -4.65 8.87 -0.26
N ALA A 89 -3.91 8.49 -1.30
CA ALA A 89 -3.16 9.42 -2.15
C ALA A 89 -4.10 10.41 -2.86
N ASN A 90 -5.15 9.89 -3.50
CA ASN A 90 -6.15 10.72 -4.16
C ASN A 90 -6.92 11.60 -3.17
N ARG A 91 -7.21 11.09 -1.97
CA ARG A 91 -7.90 11.86 -0.92
C ARG A 91 -7.05 13.04 -0.44
N ALA A 92 -5.75 12.85 -0.24
CA ALA A 92 -4.86 13.93 0.16
C ALA A 92 -4.79 15.04 -0.92
N LYS A 93 -4.71 14.66 -2.20
CA LYS A 93 -4.75 15.59 -3.33
C LYS A 93 -6.07 16.36 -3.37
N GLU A 94 -7.21 15.67 -3.34
CA GLU A 94 -8.55 16.26 -3.38
C GLU A 94 -8.76 17.25 -2.22
N LEU A 95 -8.34 16.88 -1.00
CA LEU A 95 -8.44 17.77 0.15
C LEU A 95 -7.58 19.02 -0.01
N GLY A 96 -6.37 18.90 -0.57
CA GLY A 96 -5.51 20.04 -0.87
C GLY A 96 -6.14 20.99 -1.89
N GLU A 97 -6.65 20.46 -3.00
CA GLU A 97 -7.31 21.25 -4.05
C GLU A 97 -8.57 21.95 -3.53
N ARG A 98 -9.41 21.21 -2.81
CA ARG A 98 -10.62 21.76 -2.18
C ARG A 98 -10.28 22.82 -1.15
N PHE A 99 -9.22 22.63 -0.37
CA PHE A 99 -8.77 23.62 0.60
C PHE A 99 -8.38 24.94 -0.07
N VAL A 100 -7.78 24.92 -1.26
CA VAL A 100 -7.52 26.14 -2.04
C VAL A 100 -8.82 26.83 -2.43
N LEU A 101 -9.77 26.10 -3.01
CA LEU A 101 -11.06 26.64 -3.46
C LEU A 101 -11.86 27.25 -2.30
N ASP A 102 -11.93 26.54 -1.17
CA ASP A 102 -12.71 27.00 -0.01
C ASP A 102 -12.09 28.27 0.62
N ASN A 103 -10.77 28.46 0.53
CA ASN A 103 -10.06 29.62 1.09
C ASN A 103 -10.10 30.88 0.19
N GLU A 104 -10.68 30.82 -1.01
CA GLU A 104 -11.00 32.04 -1.77
C GLU A 104 -12.06 32.87 -1.04
N ALA A 105 -12.95 32.21 -0.29
CA ALA A 105 -13.88 32.84 0.63
C ALA A 105 -13.21 33.23 1.96
N ASP A 106 -13.79 34.20 2.67
CA ASP A 106 -13.30 34.58 4.00
C ASP A 106 -13.73 33.52 5.03
N LEU A 107 -12.91 32.48 5.16
CA LEU A 107 -13.16 31.38 6.10
C LEU A 107 -12.78 31.79 7.53
N PRO A 108 -13.55 31.31 8.53
CA PRO A 108 -13.17 31.47 9.93
C PRO A 108 -11.88 30.69 10.23
N PRO A 109 -11.06 31.14 11.20
CA PRO A 109 -9.81 30.47 11.56
C PRO A 109 -9.98 28.99 11.94
N GLU A 110 -11.12 28.60 12.54
CA GLU A 110 -11.42 27.18 12.82
C GLU A 110 -11.46 26.32 11.56
N ALA A 111 -12.10 26.80 10.48
CA ALA A 111 -12.23 26.06 9.24
C ALA A 111 -10.86 25.87 8.56
N ILE A 112 -9.99 26.86 8.68
CA ILE A 112 -8.61 26.78 8.17
C ILE A 112 -7.82 25.71 8.92
N ARG A 113 -7.90 25.72 10.27
CA ARG A 113 -7.25 24.69 11.10
C ARG A 113 -7.80 23.30 10.78
N ALA A 114 -9.10 23.17 10.61
CA ALA A 114 -9.74 21.90 10.23
C ALA A 114 -9.27 21.40 8.86
N GLY A 115 -9.18 22.28 7.86
CA GLY A 115 -8.67 21.93 6.54
C GLY A 115 -7.20 21.47 6.56
N LYS A 116 -6.32 22.22 7.27
CA LYS A 116 -4.92 21.80 7.46
C LYS A 116 -4.81 20.46 8.19
N SER A 117 -5.62 20.24 9.23
CA SER A 117 -5.67 18.96 9.96
C SER A 117 -6.11 17.82 9.05
N ALA A 118 -7.17 18.02 8.26
CA ALA A 118 -7.69 16.99 7.36
C ALA A 118 -6.67 16.58 6.29
N ILE A 119 -5.91 17.54 5.74
CA ILE A 119 -4.79 17.24 4.84
C ILE A 119 -3.72 16.43 5.57
N GLY A 120 -3.34 16.83 6.79
CA GLY A 120 -2.37 16.10 7.62
C GLY A 120 -2.80 14.66 7.92
N ASP A 121 -4.07 14.46 8.29
CA ASP A 121 -4.64 13.13 8.55
C ASP A 121 -4.62 12.24 7.30
N ALA A 122 -4.92 12.82 6.12
CA ALA A 122 -4.86 12.08 4.86
C ALA A 122 -3.42 11.69 4.47
N ILE A 123 -2.42 12.55 4.73
CA ILE A 123 -1.00 12.21 4.54
C ILE A 123 -0.55 11.13 5.52
N THR A 124 -0.99 11.17 6.77
CA THR A 124 -0.72 10.10 7.75
C THR A 124 -1.27 8.76 7.25
N ALA A 125 -2.53 8.72 6.82
CA ALA A 125 -3.15 7.51 6.26
C ALA A 125 -2.42 6.99 5.01
N LEU A 126 -1.92 7.90 4.16
CA LEU A 126 -1.10 7.55 3.00
C LEU A 126 0.22 6.87 3.41
N LYS A 127 0.91 7.39 4.44
CA LYS A 127 2.15 6.79 4.95
C LYS A 127 1.95 5.45 5.64
N GLU A 128 0.85 5.30 6.38
CA GLU A 128 0.48 4.03 7.01
C GLU A 128 0.29 2.95 5.94
N THR A 129 -0.46 3.25 4.90
CA THR A 129 -0.69 2.32 3.78
C THR A 129 0.58 2.05 2.96
N GLN A 130 1.44 3.05 2.76
CA GLN A 130 2.78 2.87 2.19
C GLN A 130 3.62 1.88 3.01
N THR A 131 3.63 2.01 4.33
CA THR A 131 4.43 1.14 5.21
C THR A 131 3.98 -0.32 5.08
N ILE A 132 2.67 -0.58 4.95
CA ILE A 132 2.16 -1.94 4.70
C ILE A 132 2.67 -2.46 3.35
N ILE A 133 2.71 -1.61 2.31
CA ILE A 133 3.21 -1.98 0.99
C ILE A 133 4.72 -2.28 1.01
N GLU A 134 5.50 -1.53 1.77
CA GLU A 134 6.94 -1.79 1.94
C GLU A 134 7.22 -3.11 2.68
N LEU A 135 6.38 -3.47 3.64
CA LEU A 135 6.52 -4.71 4.40
C LEU A 135 6.06 -5.95 3.63
N GLU A 136 4.94 -5.84 2.90
CA GLU A 136 4.26 -6.99 2.31
C GLU A 136 4.42 -7.10 0.79
N GLY A 137 4.67 -5.98 0.12
CA GLY A 137 4.78 -5.86 -1.33
C GLY A 137 6.20 -6.12 -1.83
N PRO A 138 6.35 -6.46 -3.12
CA PRO A 138 7.66 -6.53 -3.74
C PRO A 138 8.21 -5.12 -4.01
N ASP A 139 9.53 -4.99 -4.14
CA ASP A 139 10.22 -3.71 -4.34
C ASP A 139 9.69 -2.94 -5.56
N GLU A 140 9.28 -3.65 -6.63
CA GLU A 140 8.71 -3.06 -7.83
C GLU A 140 7.40 -2.30 -7.59
N VAL A 141 6.67 -2.63 -6.51
CA VAL A 141 5.45 -1.93 -6.08
C VAL A 141 5.77 -0.89 -5.00
N ALA A 142 6.68 -1.21 -4.07
CA ALA A 142 7.05 -0.31 -2.98
C ALA A 142 7.76 0.97 -3.45
N ILE A 143 8.71 0.87 -4.39
CA ILE A 143 9.47 2.02 -4.89
C ILE A 143 8.56 3.09 -5.53
N PRO A 144 7.62 2.76 -6.44
CA PRO A 144 6.63 3.72 -6.92
C PRO A 144 5.74 4.29 -5.82
N ALA A 145 5.38 3.50 -4.80
CA ALA A 145 4.55 3.98 -3.69
C ALA A 145 5.25 5.09 -2.91
N VAL A 146 6.53 4.91 -2.57
CA VAL A 146 7.36 5.96 -1.92
C VAL A 146 7.38 7.24 -2.77
N SER A 147 7.63 7.08 -4.08
CA SER A 147 7.67 8.22 -5.00
C SER A 147 6.33 8.97 -5.08
N MET A 148 5.20 8.25 -5.01
CA MET A 148 3.86 8.84 -4.94
C MET A 148 3.63 9.57 -3.63
N THR A 149 4.03 9.00 -2.49
CA THR A 149 3.91 9.66 -1.19
C THR A 149 4.69 10.98 -1.18
N ASP A 150 5.97 10.96 -1.54
CA ASP A 150 6.83 12.16 -1.57
C ASP A 150 6.26 13.26 -2.48
N ALA A 151 5.74 12.86 -3.64
CA ALA A 151 5.08 13.77 -4.57
C ALA A 151 3.80 14.36 -3.97
N THR A 152 2.97 13.54 -3.32
CA THR A 152 1.72 13.97 -2.68
C THR A 152 1.98 14.93 -1.52
N GLU A 153 3.00 14.66 -0.69
CA GLU A 153 3.43 15.58 0.37
C GLU A 153 3.88 16.92 -0.19
N THR A 154 4.67 16.90 -1.25
CA THR A 154 5.12 18.13 -1.92
C THR A 154 3.92 18.90 -2.47
N MET A 155 2.99 18.23 -3.16
CA MET A 155 1.79 18.86 -3.72
C MET A 155 0.92 19.48 -2.63
N THR A 156 0.62 18.72 -1.57
CA THR A 156 -0.24 19.19 -0.46
C THR A 156 0.40 20.33 0.32
N TYR A 157 1.72 20.36 0.46
CA TYR A 157 2.46 21.50 1.00
C TYR A 157 2.21 22.78 0.17
N TYR A 158 2.38 22.71 -1.15
CA TYR A 158 2.17 23.87 -2.04
C TYR A 158 0.70 24.27 -2.15
N LEU A 159 -0.24 23.32 -2.15
CA LEU A 159 -1.68 23.60 -2.11
C LEU A 159 -2.07 24.31 -0.82
N SER A 160 -1.52 23.90 0.33
CA SER A 160 -1.75 24.57 1.61
C SER A 160 -1.23 26.02 1.59
N LYS A 161 -0.05 26.24 1.00
CA LYS A 161 0.51 27.59 0.80
C LYS A 161 -0.32 28.43 -0.17
N GLN A 162 -0.82 27.82 -1.25
CA GLN A 162 -1.69 28.47 -2.23
C GLN A 162 -3.00 28.93 -1.60
N ALA A 163 -3.61 28.12 -0.73
CA ALA A 163 -4.83 28.47 -0.03
C ALA A 163 -4.64 29.74 0.84
N ILE A 164 -3.53 29.80 1.59
CA ILE A 164 -3.18 30.96 2.42
C ILE A 164 -2.89 32.18 1.55
N TYR A 165 -2.15 32.01 0.45
CA TYR A 165 -1.88 33.06 -0.53
C TYR A 165 -3.18 33.65 -1.12
N ALA A 166 -4.09 32.79 -1.59
CA ALA A 166 -5.35 33.19 -2.19
C ALA A 166 -6.23 33.96 -1.18
N ARG A 167 -6.30 33.47 0.06
CA ARG A 167 -7.00 34.16 1.16
C ARG A 167 -6.42 35.54 1.43
N ALA A 168 -5.10 35.63 1.58
CA ALA A 168 -4.40 36.87 1.87
C ALA A 168 -4.60 37.90 0.76
N TRP A 169 -4.53 37.45 -0.50
CA TRP A 169 -4.82 38.29 -1.67
C TRP A 169 -6.27 38.76 -1.68
N GLY A 170 -7.23 37.86 -1.42
CA GLY A 170 -8.65 38.19 -1.35
C GLY A 170 -8.98 39.19 -0.23
N LYS A 171 -8.33 39.08 0.94
CA LYS A 171 -8.44 40.08 2.02
C LYS A 171 -7.92 41.44 1.56
N LEU A 172 -6.74 41.47 0.94
CA LEU A 172 -6.13 42.71 0.47
C LEU A 172 -6.99 43.40 -0.59
N ASP A 173 -7.58 42.64 -1.51
CA ASP A 173 -8.53 43.15 -2.51
C ASP A 173 -9.78 43.76 -1.85
N ARG A 174 -10.39 43.07 -0.88
CA ARG A 174 -11.54 43.61 -0.12
C ARG A 174 -11.21 44.91 0.61
N ILE A 175 -10.02 45.00 1.21
CA ILE A 175 -9.55 46.22 1.90
C ILE A 175 -9.30 47.33 0.87
N GLY A 176 -8.71 47.01 -0.28
CA GLY A 176 -8.51 47.92 -1.41
C GLY A 176 -9.82 48.46 -1.98
N ASN A 177 -10.90 47.67 -1.91
CA ASN A 177 -12.24 48.07 -2.34
C ASN A 177 -13.09 48.70 -1.23
N SER A 178 -12.51 48.98 -0.04
CA SER A 178 -13.24 49.55 1.09
C SER A 178 -13.63 51.03 0.89
N GLN A 179 -14.71 51.46 1.54
CA GLN A 179 -15.19 52.84 1.46
C GLN A 179 -14.20 53.82 2.14
N SER A 180 -13.46 53.38 3.14
CA SER A 180 -12.46 54.20 3.83
C SER A 180 -11.28 54.52 2.90
N SER A 181 -11.09 55.80 2.59
CA SER A 181 -10.03 56.25 1.68
C SER A 181 -8.63 56.01 2.23
N SER A 182 -8.42 56.15 3.54
CA SER A 182 -7.12 55.91 4.18
C SER A 182 -6.72 54.43 4.13
N VAL A 183 -7.64 53.54 4.50
CA VAL A 183 -7.42 52.09 4.51
C VAL A 183 -7.21 51.54 3.10
N ARG A 184 -8.01 52.01 2.14
CA ARG A 184 -7.82 51.70 0.72
C ARG A 184 -6.46 52.17 0.20
N ALA A 185 -6.02 53.39 0.54
CA ALA A 185 -4.71 53.89 0.12
C ALA A 185 -3.56 53.01 0.65
N THR A 186 -3.65 52.54 1.90
CA THR A 186 -2.64 51.63 2.48
C THR A 186 -2.62 50.26 1.79
N ALA A 187 -3.79 49.69 1.45
CA ALA A 187 -3.86 48.41 0.73
C ALA A 187 -3.32 48.52 -0.70
N VAL A 188 -3.69 49.59 -1.42
CA VAL A 188 -3.13 49.87 -2.76
C VAL A 188 -1.62 50.07 -2.69
N GLY A 189 -1.11 50.74 -1.65
CA GLY A 189 0.33 50.88 -1.41
C GLY A 189 1.04 49.53 -1.26
N LEU A 190 0.47 48.60 -0.50
CA LEU A 190 1.04 47.25 -0.39
C LEU A 190 0.98 46.47 -1.71
N MET A 191 -0.15 46.53 -2.43
CA MET A 191 -0.25 45.89 -3.75
C MET A 191 0.80 46.43 -4.73
N GLN A 192 1.06 47.73 -4.70
CA GLN A 192 2.08 48.37 -5.53
C GLN A 192 3.49 47.90 -5.14
N ALA A 193 3.79 47.83 -3.84
CA ALA A 193 5.07 47.32 -3.35
C ALA A 193 5.31 45.85 -3.75
N LEU A 194 4.27 45.00 -3.69
CA LEU A 194 4.32 43.61 -4.15
C LEU A 194 4.55 43.52 -5.67
N ALA A 195 3.91 44.38 -6.45
CA ALA A 195 4.15 44.47 -7.89
C ALA A 195 5.58 44.92 -8.22
N ASP A 196 6.15 45.85 -7.43
CA ASP A 196 7.55 46.28 -7.56
C ASP A 196 8.52 45.13 -7.23
N LEU A 197 8.23 44.35 -6.18
CA LEU A 197 9.00 43.16 -5.81
C LEU A 197 9.06 42.14 -6.96
N ASN A 198 7.93 41.84 -7.60
CA ASN A 198 7.87 40.92 -8.74
C ASN A 198 8.66 41.44 -9.95
N ARG A 199 8.58 42.76 -10.22
CA ARG A 199 9.38 43.41 -11.27
C ARG A 199 10.88 43.30 -10.98
N CYS A 200 11.30 43.46 -9.74
CA CYS A 200 12.68 43.25 -9.33
C CYS A 200 13.10 41.80 -9.53
N GLY A 201 12.30 40.82 -9.08
CA GLY A 201 12.57 39.39 -9.19
C GLY A 201 12.75 38.88 -10.62
N SER A 202 12.10 39.53 -11.59
CA SER A 202 12.21 39.18 -13.01
C SER A 202 13.49 39.70 -13.70
N ALA A 203 14.24 40.62 -13.08
CA ALA A 203 15.44 41.21 -13.68
C ALA A 203 16.69 40.35 -13.45
N SER A 204 17.53 40.15 -14.47
CA SER A 204 18.65 39.20 -14.45
C SER A 204 19.78 39.50 -13.44
N SER A 205 20.39 38.41 -12.96
CA SER A 205 21.54 38.23 -12.05
C SER A 205 22.67 39.26 -12.11
N SER A 206 22.56 40.36 -11.35
CA SER A 206 23.70 41.19 -10.94
C SER A 206 23.65 41.43 -9.42
N GLU A 207 24.77 41.80 -8.78
CA GLU A 207 24.77 42.12 -7.35
C GLU A 207 23.77 43.25 -6.99
N GLN A 208 23.53 44.16 -7.94
CA GLN A 208 22.52 45.23 -7.83
C GLN A 208 21.08 44.68 -7.73
N HIS A 209 20.82 43.49 -8.27
CA HIS A 209 19.53 42.82 -8.14
C HIS A 209 19.24 42.42 -6.68
N GLY A 210 20.25 41.90 -5.96
CA GLY A 210 20.07 41.48 -4.57
C GLY A 210 19.80 42.64 -3.60
N GLU A 211 20.34 43.83 -3.89
CA GLU A 211 20.00 45.07 -3.17
C GLU A 211 18.60 45.57 -3.51
N ALA A 212 18.23 45.57 -4.79
CA ALA A 212 16.89 45.97 -5.24
C ALA A 212 15.79 45.09 -4.65
N VAL A 213 15.98 43.76 -4.62
CA VAL A 213 15.02 42.82 -4.00
C VAL A 213 14.87 43.08 -2.50
N ARG A 214 15.98 43.28 -1.78
CA ARG A 214 15.92 43.60 -0.33
C ARG A 214 15.20 44.93 -0.06
N ALA A 215 15.44 45.95 -0.90
CA ALA A 215 14.75 47.22 -0.79
C ALA A 215 13.24 47.08 -1.06
N ALA A 216 12.85 46.28 -2.06
CA ALA A 216 11.45 46.00 -2.36
C ALA A 216 10.77 45.19 -1.24
N GLU A 217 11.45 44.20 -0.65
CA GLU A 217 10.95 43.45 0.52
C GLU A 217 10.75 44.37 1.73
N GLN A 218 11.70 45.29 1.99
CA GLN A 218 11.58 46.28 3.05
C GLN A 218 10.40 47.23 2.82
N SER A 219 10.20 47.70 1.58
CA SER A 219 9.04 48.49 1.18
C SER A 219 7.72 47.74 1.44
N CYS A 220 7.65 46.45 1.14
CA CYS A 220 6.48 45.62 1.44
C CYS A 220 6.22 45.54 2.96
N ARG A 221 7.26 45.42 3.79
CA ARG A 221 7.11 45.37 5.26
C ARG A 221 6.62 46.70 5.82
N GLU A 222 7.12 47.81 5.30
CA GLU A 222 6.66 49.15 5.67
C GLU A 222 5.20 49.36 5.26
N ALA A 223 4.84 49.00 4.04
CA ALA A 223 3.46 49.05 3.57
C ALA A 223 2.52 48.16 4.40
N ARG A 224 2.98 46.97 4.81
CA ARG A 224 2.24 46.10 5.74
C ARG A 224 2.03 46.76 7.09
N SER A 225 3.04 47.41 7.65
CA SER A 225 2.94 48.07 8.97
C SER A 225 1.96 49.24 8.99
N ALA A 226 1.63 49.81 7.82
CA ALA A 226 0.63 50.84 7.67
C ALA A 226 -0.81 50.30 7.57
N LEU A 227 -0.99 48.99 7.35
CA LEU A 227 -2.31 48.36 7.37
C LEU A 227 -2.86 48.25 8.80
N PRO A 228 -4.19 48.11 8.96
CA PRO A 228 -4.78 47.73 10.25
C PRO A 228 -4.12 46.44 10.80
N PRO A 229 -3.93 46.33 12.12
CA PRO A 229 -3.17 45.23 12.74
C PRO A 229 -3.76 43.83 12.45
N ASP A 230 -5.08 43.75 12.23
CA ASP A 230 -5.79 42.50 11.94
C ASP A 230 -6.01 42.25 10.44
N ALA A 231 -5.41 43.07 9.56
CA ALA A 231 -5.61 42.96 8.12
C ALA A 231 -4.97 41.70 7.52
N LEU A 232 -3.72 41.39 7.92
CA LEU A 232 -2.95 40.25 7.43
C LEU A 232 -2.05 39.71 8.54
N ASP A 233 -2.19 38.42 8.84
CA ASP A 233 -1.29 37.74 9.77
C ASP A 233 0.10 37.49 9.15
N ASP A 234 1.06 37.03 9.97
CA ASP A 234 2.44 36.80 9.53
C ASP A 234 2.55 35.69 8.47
N GLU A 235 1.71 34.65 8.56
CA GLU A 235 1.73 33.53 7.63
C GLU A 235 1.16 33.97 6.27
N GLU A 236 0.07 34.72 6.28
CA GLU A 236 -0.56 35.34 5.11
C GLU A 236 0.39 36.29 4.38
N PHE A 237 1.05 37.19 5.13
CA PHE A 237 2.01 38.12 4.55
C PHE A 237 3.24 37.40 3.98
N SER A 238 3.77 36.39 4.67
CA SER A 238 4.89 35.59 4.16
C SER A 238 4.50 34.88 2.85
N CYS A 239 3.31 34.28 2.79
CA CYS A 239 2.86 33.61 1.57
C CYS A 239 2.66 34.58 0.41
N LEU A 240 2.16 35.81 0.66
CA LEU A 240 2.08 36.86 -0.34
C LEU A 240 3.47 37.25 -0.86
N LEU A 241 4.43 37.52 0.04
CA LEU A 241 5.80 37.85 -0.34
C LEU A 241 6.43 36.77 -1.21
N ASP A 242 6.35 35.51 -0.78
CA ASP A 242 6.93 34.37 -1.51
C ASP A 242 6.27 34.22 -2.90
N GLY A 243 4.95 34.36 -2.97
CA GLY A 243 4.17 34.25 -4.20
C GLY A 243 4.46 35.34 -5.22
N TRP A 244 4.73 36.57 -4.77
CA TRP A 244 5.10 37.70 -5.64
C TRP A 244 6.59 37.75 -5.97
N ARG A 245 7.45 37.16 -5.13
CA ARG A 245 8.90 37.09 -5.38
C ARG A 245 9.24 36.05 -6.45
N THR A 246 8.53 34.93 -6.45
CA THR A 246 8.76 33.83 -7.38
C THR A 246 7.58 33.70 -8.31
N HIS A 247 6.59 32.90 -7.94
CA HIS A 247 5.31 32.69 -8.60
C HIS A 247 4.31 32.23 -7.52
N PRO A 248 2.99 32.28 -7.78
CA PRO A 248 2.02 31.63 -6.90
C PRO A 248 2.46 30.18 -6.55
N PRO A 249 2.28 29.72 -5.30
CA PRO A 249 2.78 28.41 -4.86
C PRO A 249 2.50 27.23 -5.81
N THR A 250 1.30 27.15 -6.41
CA THR A 250 0.94 26.09 -7.39
C THR A 250 1.54 26.30 -8.79
N SER A 251 2.14 27.45 -9.07
CA SER A 251 2.90 27.71 -10.29
C SER A 251 4.41 27.50 -10.11
N SER A 252 4.85 27.10 -8.91
CA SER A 252 6.24 26.75 -8.67
C SER A 252 6.67 25.54 -9.49
N SER A 253 7.93 25.52 -9.95
CA SER A 253 8.49 24.36 -10.64
C SER A 253 8.42 23.10 -9.77
N SER A 254 8.62 23.24 -8.46
CA SER A 254 8.53 22.15 -7.49
C SER A 254 7.14 21.52 -7.42
N TYR A 255 6.05 22.32 -7.47
CA TYR A 255 4.69 21.78 -7.53
C TYR A 255 4.44 21.06 -8.86
N ILE A 256 4.81 21.68 -9.99
CA ILE A 256 4.63 21.10 -11.33
C ILE A 256 5.41 19.78 -11.47
N ASP A 257 6.66 19.75 -10.99
CA ASP A 257 7.47 18.54 -10.95
C ASP A 257 6.89 17.49 -9.99
N ALA A 258 6.27 17.89 -8.87
CA ALA A 258 5.59 16.96 -7.99
C ALA A 258 4.35 16.34 -8.64
N ASP A 259 3.49 17.12 -9.30
CA ASP A 259 2.30 16.60 -9.98
C ASP A 259 2.66 15.68 -11.16
N ARG A 260 3.73 16.01 -11.90
CA ARG A 260 4.31 15.11 -12.91
C ARG A 260 4.84 13.81 -12.29
N ARG A 261 5.65 13.89 -11.23
CA ARG A 261 6.20 12.72 -10.53
C ARG A 261 5.10 11.84 -9.96
N PHE A 262 4.04 12.44 -9.39
CA PHE A 262 2.87 11.74 -8.90
C PHE A 262 2.24 10.90 -10.01
N SER A 263 1.94 11.52 -11.16
CA SER A 263 1.31 10.85 -12.31
C SER A 263 2.18 9.72 -12.88
N GLU A 264 3.49 9.96 -13.00
CA GLU A 264 4.45 8.95 -13.46
C GLU A 264 4.59 7.78 -12.47
N ALA A 265 4.54 8.06 -11.17
CA ALA A 265 4.66 7.06 -10.11
C ALA A 265 3.36 6.26 -9.96
N GLU A 266 2.19 6.90 -10.09
CA GLU A 266 0.88 6.23 -10.11
C GLU A 266 0.78 5.23 -11.26
N ALA A 267 1.16 5.64 -12.47
CA ALA A 267 1.14 4.74 -13.63
C ALA A 267 2.08 3.53 -13.44
N ARG A 268 3.24 3.73 -12.81
CA ARG A 268 4.19 2.65 -12.47
C ARG A 268 3.63 1.74 -11.37
N PHE A 269 3.10 2.32 -10.31
CA PHE A 269 2.49 1.61 -9.19
C PHE A 269 1.35 0.71 -9.66
N VAL A 270 0.37 1.26 -10.38
CA VAL A 270 -0.80 0.51 -10.87
C VAL A 270 -0.38 -0.63 -11.79
N ARG A 271 0.62 -0.40 -12.64
CA ARG A 271 1.16 -1.44 -13.53
C ARG A 271 1.82 -2.56 -12.72
N ALA A 272 2.71 -2.23 -11.78
CA ALA A 272 3.41 -3.20 -10.95
C ALA A 272 2.43 -3.99 -10.07
N ALA A 273 1.49 -3.30 -9.42
CA ALA A 273 0.44 -3.89 -8.60
C ALA A 273 -0.43 -4.86 -9.42
N ARG A 274 -0.80 -4.51 -10.65
CA ARG A 274 -1.57 -5.39 -11.54
C ARG A 274 -0.80 -6.65 -11.91
N ILE A 275 0.49 -6.52 -12.28
CA ILE A 275 1.34 -7.68 -12.56
C ILE A 275 1.41 -8.58 -11.33
N GLN A 276 1.71 -8.01 -10.17
CA GLN A 276 1.84 -8.77 -8.92
C GLN A 276 0.55 -9.51 -8.54
N LEU A 277 -0.61 -8.90 -8.73
CA LEU A 277 -1.91 -9.52 -8.41
C LEU A 277 -2.36 -10.55 -9.45
N GLN A 278 -1.85 -10.48 -10.69
CA GLN A 278 -2.21 -11.37 -11.79
C GLN A 278 -1.21 -12.51 -12.02
N SER A 279 0.02 -12.40 -11.47
CA SER A 279 1.03 -13.45 -11.57
C SER A 279 0.47 -14.79 -11.06
N PRO A 280 0.50 -15.86 -11.87
CA PRO A 280 0.11 -17.17 -11.39
C PRO A 280 1.02 -17.57 -10.22
N VAL A 281 0.47 -18.28 -9.24
CA VAL A 281 1.29 -18.92 -8.22
C VAL A 281 2.12 -19.96 -8.94
N SER A 282 3.39 -19.66 -9.17
CA SER A 282 4.36 -20.66 -9.61
C SER A 282 4.48 -21.67 -8.48
N SER A 283 3.79 -22.81 -8.64
CA SER A 283 3.88 -24.00 -7.78
C SER A 283 5.26 -24.63 -7.87
#